data_AF-A0A3G8ZXZ2-F1
#
_entry.id   AF-A0A3G8ZXZ2-F1
#
_cell.length_a   1.000
_cell.length_b   1.000
_cell.length_c   1.000
_cell.angle_alpha   90.00
_cell.angle_beta   90.00
_cell.angle_gamma   90.00
#
_symmetry.space_group_name_H-M   'P 1'
#
loop_
_entity.id
_entity.type
_entity.pdbx_description
1 polymer ?
#
loop_
_entity_poly.entity_id
_entity_poly.type
_entity_poly.pdbx_seq_one_letter_code
_entity_poly.pdbx_strand_id
1 'polypeptide(L)'
;MIRTNRVFLALAASLVLGACTNGESGVAGLTAESQSESLGPMRDGSQPITNAAEYLAELDVKWRGVTGIEDPEDAVVGDGAQCYYILDKVTEVFNRQAACGPVRRAGTDDGSVWDIYSVKLGSDGPTLDAPASDEAPGGNTKPRGPSIVSADKVAGSATRPAGKLYRPDGAVPEAGADAIPAPAHPRADSALLGSFNLSGKKLSKSVTIDPNTSVLITPSGTVSLTQVSEVASVDAVKPIDVSSAAIDRPTDPAPGHRFVVFTLKLKSGWPSPDQPVIDTYGYSPPDLPKATYTFIDDGLRTDITDELKAGDTGNTFVASVKDGAPAQIGVSIAGLEQTLTVDTATRDDNPQAQTFYLAKRSQAVGASQPTFVQSLPKEYGSTANLRYEAQVKTVTFSAYDPNQGWAPPGQRWVQVIVKQDFAEVDNYSTDNWVITADEKKYTPAHKSKNMDALVASYLVPDTTKAITGSFATVLNYMSWNADLKANVAGSVSAPAIEFTATAG
;
A
#
# COMPACT_ATOMS: atom_id res chain seq x y z
N MET A 1 -12.67 43.61 5.63
CA MET A 1 -13.38 44.11 4.45
C MET A 1 -14.06 42.94 3.78
N ILE A 2 -15.39 42.98 3.76
CA ILE A 2 -16.30 42.00 3.18
C ILE A 2 -16.35 42.22 1.67
N ARG A 3 -16.26 41.17 0.86
CA ARG A 3 -16.98 41.08 -0.43
C ARG A 3 -17.23 39.63 -0.82
N THR A 4 -18.50 39.28 -0.72
CA THR A 4 -19.24 38.10 -1.15
C THR A 4 -19.47 38.12 -2.67
N ASN A 5 -19.54 36.94 -3.30
CA ASN A 5 -20.35 36.63 -4.50
C ASN A 5 -20.46 35.09 -4.60
N ARG A 6 -21.59 34.47 -4.21
CA ARG A 6 -22.78 34.11 -5.03
C ARG A 6 -22.44 33.23 -6.25
N VAL A 7 -22.59 31.91 -6.14
CA VAL A 7 -23.79 31.09 -6.47
C VAL A 7 -24.06 30.98 -7.97
N PHE A 8 -23.89 29.77 -8.52
CA PHE A 8 -24.72 29.23 -9.60
C PHE A 8 -24.96 27.74 -9.34
N LEU A 9 -26.22 27.42 -9.03
CA LEU A 9 -26.80 26.09 -8.96
C LEU A 9 -27.40 25.80 -10.35
N ALA A 10 -27.11 24.66 -10.95
CA ALA A 10 -27.82 24.19 -12.14
C ALA A 10 -28.38 22.79 -11.86
N LEU A 11 -29.67 22.75 -11.50
CA LEU A 11 -30.52 21.57 -11.59
C LEU A 11 -30.83 21.33 -13.08
N ALA A 12 -30.61 20.11 -13.56
CA ALA A 12 -31.21 19.63 -14.79
C ALA A 12 -32.12 18.44 -14.45
N ALA A 13 -33.42 18.72 -14.43
CA ALA A 13 -34.47 17.73 -14.42
C ALA A 13 -34.79 17.36 -15.88
N SER A 14 -34.69 16.08 -16.23
CA SER A 14 -35.23 15.55 -17.49
C SER A 14 -36.48 14.75 -17.19
N LEU A 15 -37.60 15.42 -17.41
CA LEU A 15 -38.95 14.88 -17.50
C LEU A 15 -39.08 14.27 -18.90
N VAL A 16 -39.41 12.98 -19.02
CA VAL A 16 -39.91 12.39 -20.26
C VAL A 16 -41.34 11.90 -20.02
N LEU A 17 -42.28 12.68 -20.54
CA LEU A 17 -43.70 12.36 -20.69
C LEU A 17 -43.92 11.86 -22.12
N GLY A 18 -44.69 10.78 -22.26
CA GLY A 18 -45.28 10.31 -23.51
C GLY A 18 -45.28 8.78 -23.60
N ALA A 19 -46.36 8.07 -23.85
CA ALA A 19 -47.76 8.42 -24.07
C ALA A 19 -48.60 7.17 -23.77
N CYS A 20 -49.79 7.36 -23.21
CA CYS A 20 -50.79 6.32 -23.06
C CYS A 20 -51.35 5.93 -24.42
N THR A 21 -51.33 4.64 -24.75
CA THR A 21 -52.25 4.05 -25.74
C THR A 21 -52.92 2.84 -25.12
N ASN A 22 -54.24 2.97 -24.95
CA ASN A 22 -55.14 1.90 -24.55
C ASN A 22 -55.15 0.79 -25.61
N GLY A 23 -54.99 -0.45 -25.15
CA GLY A 23 -55.21 -1.66 -25.90
C GLY A 23 -55.83 -2.71 -24.99
N GLU A 24 -57.15 -2.63 -24.82
CA GLU A 24 -57.96 -3.75 -24.35
C GLU A 24 -57.84 -4.92 -25.33
N SER A 25 -57.85 -6.15 -24.79
CA SER A 25 -58.47 -7.38 -25.33
C SER A 25 -57.55 -8.59 -25.20
N GLY A 26 -57.87 -9.50 -24.27
CA GLY A 26 -57.34 -10.86 -24.29
C GLY A 26 -56.97 -11.47 -22.94
N VAL A 27 -57.81 -11.35 -21.91
CA VAL A 27 -57.67 -12.17 -20.69
C VAL A 27 -58.07 -13.60 -21.03
N ALA A 28 -57.11 -14.42 -21.42
CA ALA A 28 -57.23 -15.87 -21.31
C ALA A 28 -57.00 -16.22 -19.84
N GLY A 29 -58.10 -16.48 -19.12
CA GLY A 29 -58.06 -16.99 -17.77
C GLY A 29 -57.42 -18.38 -17.74
N LEU A 30 -56.13 -18.43 -17.41
CA LEU A 30 -55.49 -19.60 -16.82
C LEU A 30 -55.57 -19.42 -15.31
N THR A 31 -56.62 -19.98 -14.71
CA THR A 31 -56.66 -20.25 -13.28
C THR A 31 -55.53 -21.24 -12.98
N ALA A 32 -54.41 -20.74 -12.48
CA ALA A 32 -53.44 -21.56 -11.78
C ALA A 32 -54.11 -22.03 -10.48
N GLU A 33 -54.81 -23.16 -10.53
CA GLU A 33 -54.97 -24.00 -9.35
C GLU A 33 -53.56 -24.45 -8.96
N SER A 34 -52.88 -23.66 -8.12
CA SER A 34 -51.74 -24.17 -7.38
C SER A 34 -52.30 -25.24 -6.46
N GLN A 35 -52.19 -26.50 -6.88
CA GLN A 35 -52.24 -27.60 -5.94
C GLN A 35 -51.09 -27.38 -4.97
N SER A 36 -51.34 -26.67 -3.87
CA SER A 36 -50.52 -26.84 -2.68
C SER A 36 -50.82 -28.25 -2.21
N GLU A 37 -50.15 -29.24 -2.80
CA GLU A 37 -49.99 -30.53 -2.13
C GLU A 37 -49.49 -30.19 -0.75
N SER A 38 -50.37 -30.34 0.24
CA SER A 38 -50.07 -30.13 1.65
C SER A 38 -48.95 -31.10 1.97
N LEU A 39 -47.70 -30.64 1.84
CA LEU A 39 -46.53 -31.39 2.23
C LEU A 39 -46.79 -31.83 3.69
N GLY A 40 -46.79 -33.13 3.92
CA GLY A 40 -47.07 -33.68 5.24
C GLY A 40 -46.15 -33.06 6.30
N PRO A 41 -46.53 -33.12 7.59
CA PRO A 41 -45.69 -32.58 8.66
C PRO A 41 -44.31 -33.22 8.57
N MET A 42 -43.27 -32.39 8.55
CA MET A 42 -41.88 -32.80 8.53
C MET A 42 -41.60 -33.78 9.68
N ARG A 43 -40.79 -34.83 9.45
CA ARG A 43 -40.50 -35.85 10.45
C ARG A 43 -39.01 -36.07 10.66
N ASP A 44 -38.61 -36.25 11.92
CA ASP A 44 -37.33 -36.83 12.33
C ASP A 44 -37.58 -38.30 12.71
N GLY A 45 -37.26 -39.21 11.79
CA GLY A 45 -37.68 -40.61 11.89
C GLY A 45 -39.21 -40.75 11.90
N SER A 46 -39.76 -41.26 13.01
CA SER A 46 -41.20 -41.43 13.19
C SER A 46 -41.91 -40.22 13.84
N GLN A 47 -41.15 -39.24 14.35
CA GLN A 47 -41.70 -38.14 15.15
C GLN A 47 -41.95 -36.89 14.28
N PRO A 48 -43.14 -36.26 14.35
CA PRO A 48 -43.41 -35.01 13.65
C PRO A 48 -42.68 -33.82 14.31
N ILE A 49 -42.18 -32.91 13.50
CA ILE A 49 -41.55 -31.65 13.93
C ILE A 49 -42.59 -30.54 13.83
N THR A 50 -43.20 -30.16 14.95
CA THR A 50 -44.34 -29.23 14.98
C THR A 50 -43.95 -27.75 14.87
N ASN A 51 -42.69 -27.41 15.11
CA ASN A 51 -42.15 -26.05 15.09
C ASN A 51 -41.05 -25.85 14.03
N ALA A 52 -41.06 -26.66 12.96
CA ALA A 52 -40.10 -26.57 11.86
C ALA A 52 -40.00 -25.15 11.26
N ALA A 53 -41.10 -24.40 11.23
CA ALA A 53 -41.12 -23.04 10.68
C ALA A 53 -40.34 -22.05 11.55
N GLU A 54 -40.53 -22.10 12.87
CA GLU A 54 -39.86 -21.22 13.82
C GLU A 54 -38.35 -21.46 13.83
N TYR A 55 -37.95 -22.73 13.76
CA TYR A 55 -36.55 -23.12 13.69
C TYR A 55 -35.85 -22.66 12.42
N LEU A 56 -36.49 -22.86 11.26
CA LEU A 56 -35.88 -22.47 10.01
C LEU A 56 -35.71 -20.95 9.92
N ALA A 57 -36.64 -20.19 10.50
CA ALA A 57 -36.53 -18.75 10.65
C ALA A 57 -35.38 -18.35 11.60
N GLU A 58 -35.20 -19.04 12.74
CA GLU A 58 -34.07 -18.79 13.65
C GLU A 58 -32.73 -19.10 12.96
N LEU A 59 -32.65 -20.21 12.21
CA LEU A 59 -31.47 -20.56 11.44
C LEU A 59 -31.17 -19.53 10.35
N ASP A 60 -32.17 -19.01 9.65
CA ASP A 60 -32.00 -17.98 8.63
C ASP A 60 -31.39 -16.69 9.24
N VAL A 61 -31.93 -16.25 10.38
CA VAL A 61 -31.40 -15.09 11.13
C VAL A 61 -29.96 -15.35 11.57
N LYS A 62 -29.68 -16.52 12.14
CA LYS A 62 -28.30 -16.88 12.56
C LYS A 62 -27.35 -16.99 11.38
N TRP A 63 -27.77 -17.61 10.28
CA TRP A 63 -26.93 -17.76 9.09
C TRP A 63 -26.53 -16.40 8.53
N ARG A 64 -27.49 -15.47 8.42
CA ARG A 64 -27.23 -14.09 7.97
C ARG A 64 -26.30 -13.35 8.93
N GLY A 65 -26.51 -13.45 10.24
CA GLY A 65 -25.71 -12.71 11.23
C GLY A 65 -24.36 -13.33 11.61
N VAL A 66 -24.19 -14.65 11.54
CA VAL A 66 -22.99 -15.36 12.05
C VAL A 66 -21.93 -15.57 10.96
N THR A 67 -22.33 -15.60 9.68
CA THR A 67 -21.41 -16.02 8.61
C THR A 67 -20.78 -14.88 7.82
N GLY A 68 -20.77 -13.66 8.36
CA GLY A 68 -20.18 -12.50 7.67
C GLY A 68 -20.91 -12.11 6.38
N ILE A 69 -22.14 -12.61 6.18
CA ILE A 69 -22.96 -12.28 5.01
C ILE A 69 -23.34 -10.79 4.98
N GLU A 70 -23.29 -10.12 6.13
CA GLU A 70 -23.50 -8.67 6.22
C GLU A 70 -22.41 -7.86 5.51
N ASP A 71 -21.23 -8.44 5.30
CA ASP A 71 -20.16 -7.81 4.56
C ASP A 71 -20.19 -8.24 3.08
N PRO A 72 -20.59 -7.34 2.16
CA PRO A 72 -20.63 -7.64 0.73
C PRO A 72 -19.24 -7.94 0.15
N GLU A 73 -18.15 -7.62 0.85
CA GLU A 73 -16.77 -7.93 0.44
C GLU A 73 -16.46 -9.43 0.56
N ASP A 74 -17.08 -10.12 1.53
CA ASP A 74 -16.83 -11.54 1.82
C ASP A 74 -17.86 -12.47 1.16
N ALA A 75 -19.10 -11.99 0.96
CA ALA A 75 -20.17 -12.78 0.41
C ALA A 75 -21.26 -11.96 -0.32
N VAL A 76 -21.77 -12.51 -1.42
CA VAL A 76 -22.95 -11.99 -2.13
C VAL A 76 -24.11 -12.95 -1.96
N VAL A 77 -25.20 -12.45 -1.39
CA VAL A 77 -26.45 -13.20 -1.22
C VAL A 77 -27.27 -13.07 -2.49
N GLY A 78 -27.71 -14.19 -3.05
CA GLY A 78 -28.60 -14.16 -4.21
C GLY A 78 -30.02 -13.77 -3.84
N ASP A 79 -30.79 -13.37 -4.85
CA ASP A 79 -32.23 -13.15 -4.70
C ASP A 79 -32.90 -14.45 -4.23
N GLY A 80 -33.88 -14.33 -3.33
CA GLY A 80 -34.60 -15.47 -2.77
C GLY A 80 -33.76 -16.38 -1.87
N ALA A 81 -32.56 -15.97 -1.45
CA ALA A 81 -31.72 -16.77 -0.59
C ALA A 81 -32.35 -16.99 0.79
N GLN A 82 -32.43 -18.25 1.19
CA GLN A 82 -33.17 -18.71 2.36
C GLN A 82 -32.56 -20.01 2.87
N CYS A 83 -32.83 -20.34 4.13
CA CYS A 83 -32.57 -21.69 4.64
C CYS A 83 -33.69 -22.69 4.28
N TYR A 84 -33.29 -23.93 4.04
CA TYR A 84 -34.14 -25.09 3.72
C TYR A 84 -33.69 -26.30 4.53
N TYR A 85 -34.63 -27.15 4.94
CA TYR A 85 -34.26 -28.47 5.44
C TYR A 85 -33.92 -29.40 4.30
N ILE A 86 -32.96 -30.30 4.52
CA ILE A 86 -32.63 -31.35 3.57
C ILE A 86 -33.38 -32.62 3.98
N LEU A 87 -34.27 -33.09 3.10
CA LEU A 87 -34.93 -34.37 3.24
C LEU A 87 -34.23 -35.41 2.36
N ASP A 88 -34.14 -36.62 2.86
CA ASP A 88 -33.67 -37.76 2.07
C ASP A 88 -34.57 -37.95 0.84
N LYS A 89 -33.96 -38.19 -0.32
CA LYS A 89 -34.67 -38.21 -1.60
C LYS A 89 -35.67 -39.37 -1.71
N VAL A 90 -35.44 -40.47 -0.99
CA VAL A 90 -36.24 -41.69 -1.10
C VAL A 90 -37.30 -41.75 0.00
N THR A 91 -36.90 -41.45 1.23
CA THR A 91 -37.75 -41.59 2.41
C THR A 91 -38.50 -40.31 2.77
N GLU A 92 -38.10 -39.17 2.21
CA GLU A 92 -38.57 -37.83 2.58
C GLU A 92 -38.44 -37.52 4.09
N VAL A 93 -37.60 -38.27 4.80
CA VAL A 93 -37.30 -38.05 6.21
C VAL A 93 -36.21 -36.99 6.32
N PHE A 94 -36.32 -36.14 7.34
CA PHE A 94 -35.31 -35.15 7.65
C PHE A 94 -33.96 -35.80 7.95
N ASN A 95 -32.91 -35.39 7.22
CA ASN A 95 -31.58 -35.98 7.38
C ASN A 95 -30.71 -35.27 8.44
N ARG A 96 -31.31 -34.40 9.27
CA ARG A 96 -30.63 -33.58 10.28
C ARG A 96 -29.68 -32.52 9.72
N GLN A 97 -29.90 -32.10 8.47
CA GLN A 97 -29.13 -31.02 7.85
C GLN A 97 -30.03 -29.94 7.27
N ALA A 98 -29.51 -28.72 7.25
CA ALA A 98 -30.12 -27.60 6.56
C ALA A 98 -29.14 -26.98 5.57
N ALA A 99 -29.68 -26.47 4.46
CA ALA A 99 -28.95 -25.77 3.42
C ALA A 99 -29.41 -24.31 3.39
N CYS A 100 -28.50 -23.36 3.46
CA CYS A 100 -28.82 -21.94 3.34
C CYS A 100 -28.12 -21.34 2.13
N GLY A 101 -28.89 -20.69 1.25
CA GLY A 101 -28.39 -20.15 -0.01
C GLY A 101 -29.53 -19.74 -0.97
N PRO A 102 -29.18 -19.25 -2.18
CA PRO A 102 -27.82 -19.15 -2.71
C PRO A 102 -26.99 -18.02 -2.07
N VAL A 103 -25.74 -18.31 -1.69
CA VAL A 103 -24.73 -17.33 -1.26
C VAL A 103 -23.40 -17.64 -1.93
N ARG A 104 -22.78 -16.63 -2.55
CA ARG A 104 -21.45 -16.75 -3.16
C ARG A 104 -20.43 -16.15 -2.23
N ARG A 105 -19.45 -16.94 -1.77
CA ARG A 105 -18.33 -16.43 -0.95
C ARG A 105 -17.09 -16.24 -1.80
N ALA A 106 -16.22 -15.33 -1.36
CA ALA A 106 -14.90 -15.16 -1.94
C ALA A 106 -14.14 -16.50 -1.97
N GLY A 107 -13.43 -16.74 -3.08
CA GLY A 107 -12.59 -17.93 -3.30
C GLY A 107 -13.32 -19.25 -3.56
N THR A 108 -14.63 -19.24 -3.76
CA THR A 108 -15.42 -20.48 -3.93
C THR A 108 -15.68 -20.81 -5.40
N ASP A 109 -15.75 -22.11 -5.72
CA ASP A 109 -15.97 -22.63 -7.08
C ASP A 109 -17.38 -22.33 -7.61
N ASP A 110 -17.51 -22.20 -8.93
CA ASP A 110 -18.82 -22.04 -9.61
C ASP A 110 -19.80 -23.15 -9.20
N GLY A 111 -20.96 -22.75 -8.67
CA GLY A 111 -21.99 -23.66 -8.15
C GLY A 111 -21.90 -23.97 -6.64
N SER A 112 -20.81 -23.61 -5.96
CA SER A 112 -20.66 -23.77 -4.51
C SER A 112 -21.37 -22.67 -3.72
N VAL A 113 -22.69 -22.60 -3.86
CA VAL A 113 -23.54 -21.50 -3.37
C VAL A 113 -24.38 -21.81 -2.14
N TRP A 114 -24.09 -22.92 -1.44
CA TRP A 114 -24.87 -23.35 -0.29
C TRP A 114 -23.99 -23.51 0.95
N ASP A 115 -24.39 -22.92 2.08
CA ASP A 115 -23.82 -23.28 3.38
C ASP A 115 -24.62 -24.44 3.99
N ILE A 116 -23.92 -25.48 4.46
CA ILE A 116 -24.56 -26.67 5.02
C ILE A 116 -24.35 -26.72 6.53
N TYR A 117 -25.46 -26.85 7.26
CA TYR A 117 -25.51 -26.93 8.71
C TYR A 117 -25.96 -28.30 9.17
N SER A 118 -25.32 -28.80 10.24
CA SER A 118 -25.88 -29.88 11.04
C SER A 118 -26.86 -29.26 12.01
N VAL A 119 -28.08 -29.77 12.02
CA VAL A 119 -29.15 -29.29 12.88
C VAL A 119 -29.48 -30.37 13.89
N LYS A 120 -29.21 -30.08 15.17
CA LYS A 120 -29.67 -30.91 16.27
C LYS A 120 -30.98 -30.35 16.81
N LEU A 121 -32.05 -31.09 16.58
CA LEU A 121 -33.32 -30.85 17.25
C LEU A 121 -33.24 -31.46 18.66
N GLY A 122 -33.62 -30.69 19.68
CA GLY A 122 -33.71 -31.19 21.04
C GLY A 122 -34.77 -32.30 21.13
N SER A 123 -34.46 -33.36 21.88
CA SER A 123 -35.37 -34.48 22.17
C SER A 123 -36.44 -34.14 23.19
N ASP A 124 -36.36 -32.96 23.81
CA ASP A 124 -37.11 -32.68 25.02
C ASP A 124 -38.44 -32.03 24.63
N GLY A 125 -39.52 -32.80 24.80
CA GLY A 125 -40.85 -32.22 25.04
C GLY A 125 -40.78 -31.22 26.20
N PRO A 126 -41.76 -30.31 26.32
CA PRO A 126 -41.59 -28.99 26.94
C PRO A 126 -41.11 -29.11 28.38
N THR A 127 -39.87 -28.68 28.64
CA THR A 127 -39.46 -28.24 29.97
C THR A 127 -38.71 -26.92 29.85
N LEU A 128 -39.40 -25.88 30.32
CA LEU A 128 -38.85 -24.57 30.63
C LEU A 128 -38.11 -24.69 31.97
N ASP A 129 -36.80 -24.91 31.93
CA ASP A 129 -35.94 -24.44 33.00
C ASP A 129 -35.16 -23.24 32.45
N ALA A 130 -35.64 -22.05 32.81
CA ALA A 130 -34.93 -20.80 32.56
C ALA A 130 -33.64 -20.75 33.41
N PRO A 131 -32.57 -20.10 32.94
CA PRO A 131 -31.56 -19.60 33.84
C PRO A 131 -32.23 -18.57 34.77
N ALA A 132 -32.00 -18.69 36.07
CA ALA A 132 -32.50 -17.74 37.05
C ALA A 132 -32.11 -16.30 36.65
N SER A 133 -33.10 -15.47 36.34
CA SER A 133 -32.98 -14.02 36.50
C SER A 133 -34.28 -13.48 37.07
N ASP A 134 -34.14 -12.78 38.18
CA ASP A 134 -35.22 -12.21 38.97
C ASP A 134 -36.13 -11.26 38.17
N GLU A 135 -37.43 -11.44 38.39
CA GLU A 135 -38.50 -10.44 38.38
C GLU A 135 -38.74 -9.56 37.13
N ALA A 136 -39.84 -9.84 36.43
CA ALA A 136 -40.97 -8.90 36.28
C ALA A 136 -42.26 -9.64 35.85
N PRO A 137 -43.38 -9.53 36.58
CA PRO A 137 -44.63 -10.19 36.23
C PRO A 137 -45.55 -9.25 35.44
N GLY A 138 -45.96 -9.67 34.24
CA GLY A 138 -47.20 -9.17 33.63
C GLY A 138 -47.11 -8.91 32.13
N GLY A 139 -47.52 -9.89 31.33
CA GLY A 139 -47.91 -9.65 29.94
C GLY A 139 -47.71 -10.85 29.02
N ASN A 140 -48.75 -11.66 28.87
CA ASN A 140 -49.02 -12.62 27.78
C ASN A 140 -47.84 -12.97 26.85
N THR A 141 -46.90 -13.78 27.33
CA THR A 141 -45.90 -14.40 26.46
C THR A 141 -46.45 -15.71 25.90
N LYS A 142 -46.69 -15.70 24.59
CA LYS A 142 -46.90 -16.87 23.73
C LYS A 142 -45.86 -17.96 24.10
N PRO A 143 -46.20 -19.26 24.15
CA PRO A 143 -45.22 -20.31 24.42
C PRO A 143 -44.05 -20.17 23.44
N ARG A 144 -42.85 -19.89 23.93
CA ARG A 144 -41.65 -20.01 23.10
C ARG A 144 -41.41 -21.50 22.92
N GLY A 145 -41.52 -21.96 21.67
CA GLY A 145 -41.21 -23.34 21.30
C GLY A 145 -39.75 -23.68 21.65
N PRO A 146 -39.39 -24.97 21.62
CA PRO A 146 -38.01 -25.39 21.85
C PRO A 146 -37.06 -24.63 20.91
N SER A 147 -35.89 -24.25 21.42
CA SER A 147 -34.86 -23.50 20.69
C SER A 147 -33.88 -24.47 20.02
N ILE A 148 -33.23 -24.04 18.93
CA ILE A 148 -32.09 -24.78 18.35
C ILE A 148 -31.02 -24.96 19.44
N VAL A 149 -30.75 -26.21 19.85
CA VAL A 149 -29.71 -26.51 20.87
C VAL A 149 -28.32 -26.17 20.32
N SER A 150 -28.06 -26.50 19.05
CA SER A 150 -26.92 -25.99 18.28
C SER A 150 -27.16 -26.14 16.78
N ALA A 151 -26.60 -25.21 16.00
CA ALA A 151 -26.41 -25.35 14.57
C ALA A 151 -24.91 -25.19 14.31
N ASP A 152 -24.27 -26.26 13.88
CA ASP A 152 -22.83 -26.29 13.63
C ASP A 152 -22.63 -26.32 12.12
N LYS A 153 -21.86 -25.36 11.60
CA LYS A 153 -21.53 -25.30 10.17
C LYS A 153 -20.66 -26.52 9.83
N VAL A 154 -21.14 -27.37 8.93
CA VAL A 154 -20.46 -28.62 8.55
C VAL A 154 -19.62 -28.44 7.29
N ALA A 155 -20.11 -27.59 6.38
CA ALA A 155 -19.39 -27.17 5.18
C ALA A 155 -19.72 -25.71 4.87
N GLY A 156 -18.68 -24.91 4.59
CA GLY A 156 -18.84 -23.61 3.95
C GLY A 156 -18.80 -23.76 2.45
N SER A 157 -19.71 -23.07 1.76
CA SER A 157 -19.82 -23.03 0.31
C SER A 157 -19.65 -24.39 -0.37
N ALA A 158 -20.74 -25.14 -0.38
CA ALA A 158 -20.88 -26.42 -1.07
C ALA A 158 -21.75 -26.26 -2.31
N THR A 159 -21.60 -27.20 -3.24
CA THR A 159 -22.61 -27.43 -4.28
C THR A 159 -23.93 -27.82 -3.64
N ARG A 160 -25.03 -27.74 -4.39
CA ARG A 160 -26.35 -28.07 -3.87
C ARG A 160 -26.33 -29.45 -3.20
N PRO A 161 -26.82 -29.58 -1.95
CA PRO A 161 -26.84 -30.85 -1.26
C PRO A 161 -27.79 -31.82 -1.95
N ALA A 162 -27.40 -33.10 -1.98
CA ALA A 162 -28.26 -34.17 -2.49
C ALA A 162 -29.48 -34.33 -1.57
N GLY A 163 -30.69 -34.19 -2.13
CA GLY A 163 -31.94 -34.34 -1.38
C GLY A 163 -33.05 -33.40 -1.85
N LYS A 164 -34.22 -33.52 -1.23
CA LYS A 164 -35.35 -32.61 -1.43
C LYS A 164 -35.21 -31.46 -0.44
N LEU A 165 -35.22 -30.23 -0.94
CA LEU A 165 -35.23 -29.03 -0.09
C LEU A 165 -36.67 -28.78 0.35
N TYR A 166 -36.87 -28.63 1.66
CA TYR A 166 -38.18 -28.49 2.27
C TYR A 166 -38.27 -27.21 3.10
N ARG A 167 -39.39 -26.49 2.94
CA ARG A 167 -39.81 -25.41 3.83
C ARG A 167 -41.26 -25.63 4.29
N PRO A 168 -41.56 -25.33 5.57
CA PRO A 168 -42.92 -25.46 6.10
C PRO A 168 -43.96 -24.51 5.49
N ASP A 169 -43.52 -23.38 4.94
CA ASP A 169 -44.38 -22.41 4.23
C ASP A 169 -44.69 -22.84 2.79
N GLY A 170 -44.17 -23.99 2.35
CA GLY A 170 -44.33 -24.50 0.99
C GLY A 170 -43.50 -23.75 -0.05
N ALA A 171 -42.65 -22.79 0.36
CA ALA A 171 -41.77 -22.10 -0.56
C ALA A 171 -40.75 -23.10 -1.15
N VAL A 172 -40.71 -23.11 -2.48
CA VAL A 172 -39.76 -23.89 -3.26
C VAL A 172 -38.73 -22.90 -3.82
N PRO A 173 -37.43 -23.25 -3.91
CA PRO A 173 -36.46 -22.37 -4.54
C PRO A 173 -36.92 -21.99 -5.97
N GLU A 174 -36.77 -20.72 -6.36
CA GLU A 174 -37.33 -20.13 -7.61
C GLU A 174 -36.90 -20.81 -8.91
N ALA A 175 -35.88 -21.66 -8.87
CA ALA A 175 -35.48 -22.49 -9.99
C ALA A 175 -35.35 -23.93 -9.52
N GLY A 176 -36.02 -24.85 -10.22
CA GLY A 176 -35.96 -26.27 -9.90
C GLY A 176 -34.50 -26.72 -9.75
N ALA A 177 -34.22 -27.57 -8.76
CA ALA A 177 -33.06 -28.45 -8.79
C ALA A 177 -31.68 -27.75 -8.87
N ASP A 178 -31.31 -27.48 -10.10
CA ASP A 178 -29.94 -27.24 -10.55
C ASP A 178 -29.80 -25.87 -11.21
N ALA A 179 -30.85 -25.05 -11.21
CA ALA A 179 -30.95 -23.84 -12.03
C ALA A 179 -30.99 -22.53 -11.23
N ILE A 180 -30.75 -22.55 -9.91
CA ILE A 180 -30.60 -21.28 -9.15
C ILE A 180 -29.35 -20.60 -9.69
N PRO A 181 -29.45 -19.41 -10.31
CA PRO A 181 -28.29 -18.69 -10.77
C PRO A 181 -27.36 -18.46 -9.58
N ALA A 182 -26.08 -18.82 -9.73
CA ALA A 182 -25.10 -18.48 -8.72
C ALA A 182 -25.11 -16.94 -8.56
N PRO A 183 -25.13 -16.42 -7.32
CA PRO A 183 -24.98 -14.99 -7.10
C PRO A 183 -23.66 -14.55 -7.73
N ALA A 184 -23.58 -13.28 -8.13
CA ALA A 184 -22.32 -12.72 -8.59
C ALA A 184 -21.24 -12.94 -7.51
N HIS A 185 -19.99 -13.06 -7.95
CA HIS A 185 -18.86 -13.07 -7.03
C HIS A 185 -18.80 -11.76 -6.22
N PRO A 186 -18.33 -11.82 -4.95
CA PRO A 186 -17.94 -10.62 -4.23
C PRO A 186 -16.95 -9.80 -5.05
N ARG A 187 -17.26 -8.51 -5.18
CA ARG A 187 -16.46 -7.59 -5.97
C ARG A 187 -15.63 -6.73 -5.07
N ALA A 188 -14.44 -6.40 -5.56
CA ALA A 188 -13.57 -5.44 -4.92
C ALA A 188 -14.17 -4.04 -4.95
N ASP A 189 -13.87 -3.27 -3.91
CA ASP A 189 -13.88 -1.83 -4.01
C ASP A 189 -12.79 -1.33 -4.97
N SER A 190 -13.00 -0.14 -5.51
CA SER A 190 -12.03 0.57 -6.35
C SER A 190 -10.83 1.00 -5.51
N ALA A 191 -9.88 0.10 -5.27
CA ALA A 191 -8.70 0.38 -4.47
C ALA A 191 -7.57 -0.65 -4.67
N LEU A 192 -6.43 -0.35 -4.04
CA LEU A 192 -5.41 -1.33 -3.75
C LEU A 192 -5.94 -2.36 -2.74
N LEU A 193 -5.87 -3.63 -3.10
CA LEU A 193 -6.32 -4.70 -2.23
C LEU A 193 -5.23 -5.19 -1.27
N GLY A 194 -3.95 -4.93 -1.56
CA GLY A 194 -2.80 -5.24 -0.71
C GLY A 194 -1.81 -6.22 -1.36
N SER A 195 -0.99 -6.90 -0.55
CA SER A 195 -0.01 -7.89 -1.03
C SER A 195 -0.56 -9.32 -1.07
N PHE A 196 -0.28 -10.07 -2.13
CA PHE A 196 -0.85 -11.42 -2.36
C PHE A 196 0.19 -12.45 -2.80
N ASN A 197 -0.02 -13.72 -2.44
CA ASN A 197 0.70 -14.85 -3.02
C ASN A 197 -0.05 -15.35 -4.27
N LEU A 198 0.50 -15.12 -5.45
CA LEU A 198 -0.14 -15.49 -6.73
C LEU A 198 0.35 -16.84 -7.29
N SER A 199 0.98 -17.67 -6.45
CA SER A 199 1.52 -18.97 -6.86
C SER A 199 0.43 -19.85 -7.48
N GLY A 200 0.67 -20.34 -8.71
CA GLY A 200 -0.27 -21.19 -9.44
C GLY A 200 -1.39 -20.47 -10.20
N LYS A 201 -1.49 -19.13 -10.10
CA LYS A 201 -2.47 -18.35 -10.88
C LYS A 201 -1.99 -18.08 -12.30
N LYS A 202 -2.90 -18.21 -13.25
CA LYS A 202 -2.63 -17.89 -14.65
C LYS A 202 -2.77 -16.39 -14.86
N LEU A 203 -1.63 -15.71 -15.05
CA LEU A 203 -1.58 -14.32 -15.43
C LEU A 203 -1.88 -14.22 -16.94
N SER A 204 -2.87 -13.41 -17.33
CA SER A 204 -3.41 -13.37 -18.70
C SER A 204 -2.72 -12.34 -19.60
N LYS A 205 -1.87 -11.48 -19.02
CA LYS A 205 -1.05 -10.48 -19.70
C LYS A 205 0.12 -10.17 -18.80
N SER A 206 1.35 -10.31 -19.27
CA SER A 206 2.55 -9.93 -18.52
C SER A 206 3.35 -8.97 -19.36
N VAL A 207 3.55 -7.75 -18.83
CA VAL A 207 4.46 -6.79 -19.42
C VAL A 207 5.77 -6.90 -18.66
N THR A 208 6.81 -7.39 -19.33
CA THR A 208 8.17 -7.31 -18.80
C THR A 208 8.63 -5.87 -18.93
N ILE A 209 8.92 -5.26 -17.79
CA ILE A 209 9.29 -3.86 -17.69
C ILE A 209 10.80 -3.78 -17.53
N ASP A 210 11.45 -2.86 -18.25
CA ASP A 210 12.87 -2.58 -18.03
C ASP A 210 13.04 -1.89 -16.66
N PRO A 211 13.66 -2.57 -15.68
CA PRO A 211 13.77 -2.04 -14.32
C PRO A 211 14.75 -0.87 -14.22
N ASN A 212 15.48 -0.51 -15.28
CA ASN A 212 16.40 0.63 -15.29
C ASN A 212 15.73 1.94 -15.69
N THR A 213 14.69 1.86 -16.54
CA THR A 213 13.92 3.03 -17.00
C THR A 213 12.69 3.27 -16.12
N SER A 214 12.23 2.23 -15.42
CA SER A 214 10.99 2.22 -14.66
C SER A 214 11.22 2.37 -13.17
N VAL A 215 11.98 3.41 -12.80
CA VAL A 215 12.35 3.67 -11.41
C VAL A 215 11.93 5.03 -10.92
N LEU A 216 11.49 5.08 -9.68
CA LEU A 216 11.31 6.26 -8.87
C LEU A 216 12.51 6.38 -7.94
N ILE A 217 13.18 7.53 -7.96
CA ILE A 217 14.44 7.75 -7.23
C ILE A 217 14.21 8.74 -6.10
N THR A 218 14.56 8.33 -4.89
CA THR A 218 14.50 9.16 -3.68
C THR A 218 15.85 9.19 -2.96
N PRO A 219 16.13 10.19 -2.12
CA PRO A 219 17.29 10.17 -1.23
C PRO A 219 17.42 8.87 -0.43
N SER A 220 16.29 8.32 0.04
CA SER A 220 16.22 7.11 0.87
C SER A 220 16.16 5.78 0.08
N GLY A 221 16.03 5.81 -1.24
CA GLY A 221 15.62 4.61 -1.99
C GLY A 221 15.64 4.72 -3.51
N THR A 222 15.66 3.57 -4.17
CA THR A 222 15.14 3.42 -5.54
C THR A 222 13.98 2.44 -5.48
N VAL A 223 12.82 2.84 -5.98
CA VAL A 223 11.70 1.93 -6.23
C VAL A 223 11.67 1.61 -7.71
N SER A 224 11.72 0.32 -8.05
CA SER A 224 11.62 -0.17 -9.42
C SER A 224 10.33 -0.94 -9.59
N LEU A 225 9.58 -0.65 -10.65
CA LEU A 225 8.49 -1.50 -11.11
C LEU A 225 9.09 -2.61 -11.97
N THR A 226 9.00 -3.86 -11.50
CA THR A 226 9.70 -4.99 -12.14
C THR A 226 8.78 -5.89 -12.96
N GLN A 227 7.50 -5.90 -12.63
CA GLN A 227 6.50 -6.72 -13.30
C GLN A 227 5.14 -6.05 -13.19
N VAL A 228 4.40 -6.10 -14.29
CA VAL A 228 2.96 -5.80 -14.31
C VAL A 228 2.24 -6.91 -15.05
N SER A 229 1.13 -7.34 -14.49
CA SER A 229 0.31 -8.37 -15.08
C SER A 229 -1.18 -8.16 -14.80
N GLU A 230 -2.03 -8.78 -15.61
CA GLU A 230 -3.47 -8.86 -15.34
C GLU A 230 -3.83 -10.26 -14.87
N VAL A 231 -4.82 -10.33 -13.99
CA VAL A 231 -5.44 -11.58 -13.55
C VAL A 231 -6.96 -11.43 -13.63
N ALA A 232 -7.66 -12.45 -14.11
CA ALA A 232 -9.11 -12.38 -14.26
C ALA A 232 -9.83 -12.37 -12.91
N SER A 233 -9.30 -13.14 -11.96
CA SER A 233 -9.80 -13.25 -10.59
C SER A 233 -8.66 -13.52 -9.63
N VAL A 234 -8.82 -13.10 -8.38
CA VAL A 234 -7.91 -13.43 -7.29
C VAL A 234 -8.66 -14.44 -6.41
N ASP A 235 -8.11 -15.63 -6.20
CA ASP A 235 -8.72 -16.50 -5.18
C ASP A 235 -8.59 -15.82 -3.82
N ALA A 236 -9.43 -16.22 -2.87
CA ALA A 236 -9.23 -15.91 -1.46
C ALA A 236 -7.88 -16.49 -1.01
N VAL A 237 -6.81 -15.73 -1.24
CA VAL A 237 -5.46 -16.09 -0.82
C VAL A 237 -5.25 -15.42 0.53
N LYS A 238 -5.06 -16.27 1.53
CA LYS A 238 -4.68 -15.85 2.88
C LYS A 238 -3.52 -14.84 2.80
N PRO A 239 -3.69 -13.61 3.31
CA PRO A 239 -2.63 -12.61 3.32
C PRO A 239 -1.33 -13.19 3.90
N ILE A 240 -0.19 -12.85 3.31
CA ILE A 240 1.11 -13.47 3.66
C ILE A 240 1.52 -13.24 5.12
N ASP A 241 1.03 -12.19 5.79
CA ASP A 241 1.44 -11.89 7.16
C ASP A 241 0.52 -10.88 7.90
N VAL A 242 -0.80 -11.11 7.93
CA VAL A 242 -1.65 -10.44 8.93
C VAL A 242 -2.22 -11.48 9.89
N SER A 243 -1.94 -11.26 11.17
CA SER A 243 -2.40 -12.05 12.32
C SER A 243 -3.92 -11.91 12.59
N SER A 244 -4.66 -11.19 11.74
CA SER A 244 -6.11 -11.19 11.73
C SER A 244 -6.63 -12.38 10.89
N ALA A 245 -7.19 -13.36 11.57
CA ALA A 245 -7.93 -14.45 10.95
C ALA A 245 -9.09 -13.90 10.11
N ALA A 246 -9.24 -14.42 8.88
CA ALA A 246 -10.30 -14.15 7.90
C ALA A 246 -10.29 -12.73 7.30
N ILE A 247 -9.61 -12.58 6.16
CA ILE A 247 -10.03 -11.65 5.12
C ILE A 247 -9.96 -12.45 3.82
N ASP A 248 -11.08 -13.09 3.47
CA ASP A 248 -11.25 -13.75 2.18
C ASP A 248 -11.66 -12.66 1.18
N ARG A 249 -10.65 -12.08 0.55
CA ARG A 249 -10.79 -10.90 -0.32
C ARG A 249 -11.63 -11.17 -1.58
N PRO A 250 -12.21 -10.11 -2.16
CA PRO A 250 -13.03 -10.17 -3.38
C PRO A 250 -12.37 -10.97 -4.52
N THR A 251 -13.19 -11.77 -5.20
CA THR A 251 -12.75 -12.62 -6.32
C THR A 251 -12.77 -11.92 -7.67
N ASP A 252 -13.64 -10.92 -7.81
CA ASP A 252 -13.81 -10.13 -9.05
C ASP A 252 -13.46 -8.65 -8.80
N PRO A 253 -12.98 -7.92 -9.82
CA PRO A 253 -12.74 -6.49 -9.71
C PRO A 253 -14.06 -5.71 -9.55
N ALA A 254 -13.94 -4.44 -9.15
CA ALA A 254 -15.08 -3.51 -9.14
C ALA A 254 -15.75 -3.43 -10.53
N PRO A 255 -17.05 -3.10 -10.63
CA PRO A 255 -17.70 -2.91 -11.92
C PRO A 255 -16.95 -1.91 -12.82
N GLY A 256 -16.53 -2.35 -14.01
CA GLY A 256 -15.76 -1.52 -14.96
C GLY A 256 -14.27 -1.37 -14.60
N HIS A 257 -13.76 -2.22 -13.71
CA HIS A 257 -12.35 -2.33 -13.34
C HIS A 257 -11.79 -3.69 -13.79
N ARG A 258 -10.46 -3.77 -13.81
CA ARG A 258 -9.67 -5.00 -13.97
C ARG A 258 -8.71 -5.17 -12.81
N PHE A 259 -8.31 -6.40 -12.50
CA PHE A 259 -7.21 -6.59 -11.56
C PHE A 259 -5.87 -6.40 -12.23
N VAL A 260 -5.08 -5.51 -11.65
CA VAL A 260 -3.68 -5.31 -11.99
C VAL A 260 -2.83 -5.84 -10.86
N VAL A 261 -1.95 -6.76 -11.21
CA VAL A 261 -0.87 -7.28 -10.37
C VAL A 261 0.39 -6.51 -10.71
N PHE A 262 1.07 -5.96 -9.71
CA PHE A 262 2.35 -5.30 -9.96
C PHE A 262 3.36 -5.59 -8.85
N THR A 263 4.64 -5.68 -9.22
CA THR A 263 5.73 -5.93 -8.27
C THR A 263 6.65 -4.72 -8.18
N LEU A 264 6.82 -4.22 -6.96
CA LEU A 264 7.73 -3.12 -6.63
C LEU A 264 8.95 -3.63 -5.88
N LYS A 265 10.13 -3.34 -6.40
CA LYS A 265 11.38 -3.59 -5.71
C LYS A 265 11.90 -2.30 -5.10
N LEU A 266 11.92 -2.21 -3.77
CA LEU A 266 12.60 -1.15 -3.06
C LEU A 266 14.05 -1.57 -2.78
N LYS A 267 14.98 -0.93 -3.49
CA LYS A 267 16.39 -0.95 -3.11
C LYS A 267 16.59 0.20 -2.13
N SER A 268 16.97 -0.12 -0.89
CA SER A 268 17.33 0.93 0.07
C SER A 268 18.41 1.81 -0.56
N GLY A 269 18.16 3.10 -0.50
CA GLY A 269 18.99 4.11 -1.09
C GLY A 269 19.82 4.71 0.02
N TRP A 270 21.11 4.76 -0.27
CA TRP A 270 22.10 5.46 0.51
C TRP A 270 22.45 4.83 1.88
N PRO A 271 23.73 4.46 2.08
CA PRO A 271 24.76 4.37 1.05
C PRO A 271 24.43 3.19 0.12
N SER A 272 24.57 3.36 -1.19
CA SER A 272 24.73 2.20 -2.08
C SER A 272 25.86 1.32 -1.51
N PRO A 273 25.83 -0.02 -1.65
CA PRO A 273 26.99 -0.87 -1.31
C PRO A 273 28.30 -0.42 -2.00
N ASP A 274 28.22 0.40 -3.06
CA ASP A 274 29.36 0.98 -3.77
C ASP A 274 29.74 2.41 -3.30
N GLN A 275 29.09 2.93 -2.26
CA GLN A 275 29.40 4.23 -1.65
C GLN A 275 30.14 4.00 -0.33
N PRO A 276 31.30 4.63 -0.10
CA PRO A 276 31.86 4.69 1.24
C PRO A 276 30.85 5.42 2.12
N VAL A 277 30.27 4.67 3.06
CA VAL A 277 29.46 5.22 4.14
C VAL A 277 30.28 6.34 4.79
N ILE A 278 29.70 7.54 4.93
CA ILE A 278 30.32 8.66 5.65
C ILE A 278 30.34 8.40 7.17
N ASP A 279 30.43 7.13 7.58
CA ASP A 279 30.50 6.67 8.97
C ASP A 279 31.89 6.96 9.55
N THR A 280 32.96 6.84 8.75
CA THR A 280 34.35 6.82 9.25
C THR A 280 34.82 8.12 9.91
N TYR A 281 34.03 9.20 9.91
CA TYR A 281 34.42 10.52 10.44
C TYR A 281 33.37 11.15 11.36
N GLY A 282 32.50 10.36 11.99
CA GLY A 282 31.53 10.88 12.98
C GLY A 282 30.47 11.82 12.39
N TYR A 283 30.39 11.93 11.06
CA TYR A 283 29.30 12.62 10.39
C TYR A 283 28.12 11.64 10.30
N SER A 284 27.27 11.64 11.33
CA SER A 284 25.92 11.09 11.16
C SER A 284 25.27 11.90 10.05
N PRO A 285 24.95 11.29 8.89
CA PRO A 285 24.20 12.01 7.87
C PRO A 285 22.91 12.52 8.52
N PRO A 286 22.51 13.78 8.26
CA PRO A 286 21.23 14.27 8.74
C PRO A 286 20.13 13.30 8.32
N ASP A 287 19.14 13.10 9.20
CA ASP A 287 17.99 12.23 8.93
C ASP A 287 17.43 12.56 7.55
N LEU A 288 17.59 11.63 6.61
CA LEU A 288 17.05 11.82 5.27
C LEU A 288 15.53 11.88 5.40
N PRO A 289 14.86 12.76 4.63
CA PRO A 289 13.41 12.81 4.66
C PRO A 289 12.87 11.43 4.29
N LYS A 290 11.89 10.96 5.06
CA LYS A 290 11.20 9.71 4.74
C LYS A 290 10.40 9.90 3.46
N ALA A 291 10.50 8.93 2.55
CA ALA A 291 9.65 8.87 1.38
C ALA A 291 8.32 8.22 1.76
N THR A 292 7.23 8.79 1.23
CA THR A 292 5.90 8.18 1.27
C THR A 292 5.61 7.60 -0.10
N TYR A 293 5.23 6.33 -0.15
CA TYR A 293 4.87 5.63 -1.37
C TYR A 293 3.36 5.50 -1.46
N THR A 294 2.78 5.81 -2.61
CA THR A 294 1.32 5.79 -2.79
C THR A 294 0.94 5.07 -4.06
N PHE A 295 -0.09 4.23 -4.00
CA PHE A 295 -0.82 3.79 -5.18
C PHE A 295 -1.89 4.84 -5.53
N ILE A 296 -2.03 5.17 -6.82
CA ILE A 296 -2.95 6.20 -7.31
C ILE A 296 -3.83 5.60 -8.41
N ASP A 297 -5.15 5.61 -8.22
CA ASP A 297 -6.14 5.21 -9.24
C ASP A 297 -7.30 6.22 -9.27
N ASP A 298 -7.61 6.77 -10.44
CA ASP A 298 -8.65 7.81 -10.64
C ASP A 298 -8.59 8.98 -9.62
N GLY A 299 -7.38 9.33 -9.19
CA GLY A 299 -7.11 10.37 -8.19
C GLY A 299 -7.24 9.93 -6.73
N LEU A 300 -7.76 8.74 -6.45
CA LEU A 300 -7.72 8.11 -5.13
C LEU A 300 -6.28 7.72 -4.81
N ARG A 301 -5.82 8.06 -3.59
CA ARG A 301 -4.47 7.73 -3.12
C ARG A 301 -4.53 6.75 -1.97
N THR A 302 -3.81 5.65 -2.10
CA THR A 302 -3.61 4.65 -1.03
C THR A 302 -2.14 4.65 -0.63
N ASP A 303 -1.84 4.87 0.64
CA ASP A 303 -0.48 4.75 1.18
C ASP A 303 -0.04 3.27 1.15
N ILE A 304 1.17 3.01 0.69
CA ILE A 304 1.79 1.67 0.63
C ILE A 304 3.16 1.63 1.31
N THR A 305 3.48 2.64 2.13
CA THR A 305 4.81 2.84 2.69
C THR A 305 5.23 1.72 3.64
N ASP A 306 4.30 1.25 4.49
CA ASP A 306 4.59 0.24 5.50
C ASP A 306 4.63 -1.19 4.90
N GLU A 307 3.95 -1.38 3.77
CA GLU A 307 3.92 -2.62 3.00
C GLU A 307 5.17 -2.77 2.12
N LEU A 308 5.80 -1.66 1.73
CA LEU A 308 6.95 -1.67 0.83
C LEU A 308 8.25 -1.95 1.61
N LYS A 309 8.56 -3.24 1.78
CA LYS A 309 9.80 -3.68 2.44
C LYS A 309 10.99 -3.60 1.49
N ALA A 310 12.11 -3.09 1.96
CA ALA A 310 13.37 -3.13 1.21
C ALA A 310 13.84 -4.60 1.07
N GLY A 311 14.26 -5.01 -0.13
CA GLY A 311 14.71 -6.38 -0.35
C GLY A 311 14.79 -6.79 -1.82
N ASP A 312 15.32 -8.00 -2.05
CA ASP A 312 15.57 -8.50 -3.41
C ASP A 312 14.36 -9.14 -4.08
N THR A 313 13.42 -9.66 -3.30
CA THR A 313 12.25 -10.43 -3.77
C THR A 313 11.12 -9.57 -4.34
N GLY A 314 11.17 -8.25 -4.12
CA GLY A 314 10.08 -7.34 -4.47
C GLY A 314 8.83 -7.54 -3.59
N ASN A 315 7.94 -6.56 -3.60
CA ASN A 315 6.64 -6.59 -2.94
C ASN A 315 5.59 -6.64 -4.05
N THR A 316 4.76 -7.70 -4.07
CA THR A 316 3.73 -7.88 -5.09
C THR A 316 2.39 -7.42 -4.55
N PHE A 317 1.75 -6.54 -5.30
CA PHE A 317 0.48 -5.92 -4.99
C PHE A 317 -0.58 -6.33 -6.00
N VAL A 318 -1.85 -6.32 -5.57
CA VAL A 318 -3.00 -6.41 -6.47
C VAL A 318 -3.93 -5.23 -6.22
N ALA A 319 -4.38 -4.59 -7.29
CA ALA A 319 -5.32 -3.47 -7.26
C ALA A 319 -6.46 -3.68 -8.25
N SER A 320 -7.66 -3.21 -7.90
CA SER A 320 -8.79 -3.11 -8.81
C SER A 320 -8.75 -1.76 -9.52
N VAL A 321 -8.29 -1.73 -10.77
CA VAL A 321 -8.02 -0.50 -11.53
C VAL A 321 -9.10 -0.26 -12.57
N LYS A 322 -9.59 0.97 -12.65
CA LYS A 322 -10.62 1.35 -13.62
C LYS A 322 -10.15 1.13 -15.06
N ASP A 323 -11.00 0.53 -15.88
CA ASP A 323 -10.67 0.25 -17.27
C ASP A 323 -10.36 1.55 -18.05
N GLY A 324 -9.22 1.56 -18.73
CA GLY A 324 -8.76 2.71 -19.52
C GLY A 324 -8.21 3.89 -18.71
N ALA A 325 -8.25 3.85 -17.38
CA ALA A 325 -7.61 4.87 -16.53
C ALA A 325 -6.15 4.48 -16.23
N PRO A 326 -5.20 5.44 -16.25
CA PRO A 326 -3.83 5.16 -15.87
C PRO A 326 -3.70 5.08 -14.34
N ALA A 327 -3.52 3.88 -13.81
CA ALA A 327 -3.04 3.72 -12.42
C ALA A 327 -1.56 4.12 -12.33
N GLN A 328 -1.16 4.69 -11.20
CA GLN A 328 0.20 5.18 -10.99
C GLN A 328 0.74 4.76 -9.62
N ILE A 329 2.06 4.64 -9.55
CA ILE A 329 2.83 4.58 -8.30
C ILE A 329 3.42 5.95 -8.08
N GLY A 330 3.02 6.61 -7.00
CA GLY A 330 3.59 7.88 -6.55
C GLY A 330 4.66 7.65 -5.50
N VAL A 331 5.65 8.54 -5.49
CA VAL A 331 6.52 8.76 -4.34
C VAL A 331 6.55 10.24 -4.00
N SER A 332 6.30 10.56 -2.74
CA SER A 332 6.38 11.91 -2.21
C SER A 332 7.51 12.00 -1.19
N ILE A 333 8.33 13.03 -1.31
CA ILE A 333 9.46 13.25 -0.40
C ILE A 333 9.81 14.73 -0.35
N ALA A 334 9.77 15.29 0.87
CA ALA A 334 10.00 16.72 1.13
C ALA A 334 9.16 17.64 0.21
N GLY A 335 7.88 17.31 0.02
CA GLY A 335 6.92 18.12 -0.74
C GLY A 335 7.00 17.99 -2.26
N LEU A 336 7.90 17.17 -2.79
CA LEU A 336 8.00 16.89 -4.21
C LEU A 336 7.51 15.47 -4.50
N GLU A 337 6.76 15.34 -5.60
CA GLU A 337 6.14 14.11 -6.05
C GLU A 337 6.73 13.66 -7.39
N GLN A 338 6.92 12.34 -7.52
CA GLN A 338 7.19 11.66 -8.77
C GLN A 338 6.16 10.56 -8.94
N THR A 339 5.73 10.32 -10.17
CA THR A 339 4.79 9.23 -10.47
C THR A 339 5.31 8.32 -11.58
N LEU A 340 4.87 7.06 -11.54
CA LEU A 340 5.19 6.03 -12.51
C LEU A 340 3.88 5.31 -12.88
N THR A 341 3.46 5.41 -14.13
CA THR A 341 2.26 4.73 -14.62
C THR A 341 2.46 3.22 -14.57
N VAL A 342 1.53 2.48 -13.97
CA VAL A 342 1.65 1.04 -13.76
C VAL A 342 1.68 0.30 -15.10
N ASP A 343 0.73 0.54 -16.00
CA ASP A 343 0.62 -0.24 -17.24
C ASP A 343 1.79 -0.08 -18.22
N THR A 344 2.38 1.11 -18.26
CA THR A 344 3.38 1.50 -19.26
C THR A 344 4.77 1.66 -18.66
N ALA A 345 4.87 1.67 -17.33
CA ALA A 345 6.09 1.99 -16.61
C ALA A 345 6.72 3.34 -17.01
N THR A 346 5.88 4.26 -17.48
CA THR A 346 6.31 5.61 -17.88
C THR A 346 6.24 6.55 -16.69
N ARG A 347 7.28 7.35 -16.51
CA ARG A 347 7.32 8.41 -15.50
C ARG A 347 6.44 9.58 -15.93
N ASP A 348 6.01 10.39 -14.98
CA ASP A 348 5.45 11.69 -15.33
C ASP A 348 6.49 12.60 -16.01
N ASP A 349 6.00 13.46 -16.89
CA ASP A 349 6.81 14.46 -17.58
C ASP A 349 7.19 15.65 -16.66
N ASN A 350 7.19 15.45 -15.34
CA ASN A 350 7.55 16.51 -14.41
C ASN A 350 9.03 16.91 -14.62
N PRO A 351 9.34 18.13 -15.10
CA PRO A 351 10.71 18.52 -15.40
C PRO A 351 11.59 18.59 -14.15
N GLN A 352 11.00 18.86 -12.98
CA GLN A 352 11.71 18.75 -11.71
C GLN A 352 12.06 17.29 -11.43
N ALA A 353 11.15 16.37 -11.76
CA ALA A 353 11.35 14.93 -11.64
C ALA A 353 12.54 14.37 -12.42
N GLN A 354 12.78 14.95 -13.60
CA GLN A 354 13.84 14.47 -14.49
C GLN A 354 15.24 14.57 -13.87
N THR A 355 15.49 15.57 -13.02
CA THR A 355 16.78 15.71 -12.32
C THR A 355 17.06 14.55 -11.34
N PHE A 356 16.03 13.82 -10.90
CA PHE A 356 16.16 12.66 -10.00
C PHE A 356 16.68 11.40 -10.69
N TYR A 357 16.55 11.32 -12.02
CA TYR A 357 16.78 10.07 -12.75
C TYR A 357 18.23 9.84 -13.17
N LEU A 358 19.18 10.60 -12.63
CA LEU A 358 20.60 10.40 -12.90
C LEU A 358 21.07 9.05 -12.32
N ALA A 359 21.45 8.13 -13.21
CA ALA A 359 21.84 6.76 -12.88
C ALA A 359 23.04 6.65 -11.91
N LYS A 360 23.90 7.68 -11.86
CA LYS A 360 25.03 7.78 -10.93
C LYS A 360 24.87 9.02 -10.04
N ARG A 361 24.47 8.79 -8.79
CA ARG A 361 24.22 9.85 -7.79
C ARG A 361 25.48 10.40 -7.14
N SER A 362 26.65 9.83 -7.45
CA SER A 362 27.92 10.23 -6.87
C SER A 362 29.04 9.76 -7.78
N GLN A 363 30.05 10.59 -7.97
CA GLN A 363 31.21 10.24 -8.77
C GLN A 363 32.46 10.51 -7.96
N ALA A 364 33.14 9.44 -7.55
CA ALA A 364 34.43 9.59 -6.88
C ALA A 364 35.42 10.16 -7.90
N VAL A 365 35.95 11.32 -7.57
CA VAL A 365 36.87 12.04 -8.42
C VAL A 365 38.26 11.85 -7.85
N GLY A 366 39.19 11.39 -8.68
CA GLY A 366 40.61 11.41 -8.35
C GLY A 366 41.08 12.85 -8.26
N ALA A 367 41.04 13.44 -7.07
CA ALA A 367 41.76 14.68 -6.82
C ALA A 367 43.26 14.38 -6.87
N SER A 368 44.04 15.18 -7.61
CA SER A 368 45.46 15.34 -7.29
C SER A 368 45.52 15.80 -5.85
N GLN A 369 46.10 15.00 -4.95
CA GLN A 369 46.09 15.25 -3.51
C GLN A 369 47.31 16.09 -3.12
N PRO A 370 47.19 17.41 -2.94
CA PRO A 370 48.18 18.11 -2.14
C PRO A 370 47.93 17.74 -0.68
N THR A 371 48.64 16.74 -0.17
CA THR A 371 48.86 16.66 1.28
C THR A 371 49.76 17.83 1.63
N PHE A 372 49.15 18.88 2.17
CA PHE A 372 49.92 19.96 2.76
C PHE A 372 50.39 19.51 4.14
N VAL A 373 51.65 19.79 4.46
CA VAL A 373 52.18 19.68 5.82
C VAL A 373 53.03 20.92 6.03
N GLN A 374 52.57 21.83 6.87
CA GLN A 374 53.34 23.03 7.20
C GLN A 374 53.67 23.05 8.67
N SER A 375 54.88 22.58 8.96
CA SER A 375 55.54 22.87 10.22
C SER A 375 55.74 24.38 10.35
N LEU A 376 54.92 25.04 11.17
CA LEU A 376 55.24 26.38 11.62
C LEU A 376 56.38 26.29 12.63
N PRO A 377 57.53 26.96 12.41
CA PRO A 377 58.47 27.16 13.48
C PRO A 377 57.77 28.00 14.55
N LYS A 378 57.61 27.44 15.76
CA LYS A 378 57.32 28.27 16.93
C LYS A 378 58.52 29.21 17.04
N GLU A 379 58.32 30.52 16.91
CA GLU A 379 59.41 31.51 17.03
C GLU A 379 60.19 31.40 18.37
N TYR A 380 59.72 30.60 19.33
CA TYR A 380 60.34 30.42 20.64
C TYR A 380 60.28 28.95 21.12
N GLY A 381 61.35 28.20 20.86
CA GLY A 381 61.91 27.20 21.81
C GLY A 381 61.38 25.75 21.83
N SER A 382 60.26 25.40 21.22
CA SER A 382 59.82 23.99 21.14
C SER A 382 59.19 23.63 19.79
N THR A 383 59.57 22.48 19.22
CA THR A 383 59.18 21.98 17.90
C THR A 383 57.77 21.37 17.89
N ALA A 384 56.76 22.16 18.23
CA ALA A 384 55.39 21.81 17.90
C ALA A 384 55.18 22.10 16.41
N ASN A 385 55.21 21.05 15.58
CA ASN A 385 54.91 21.18 14.16
C ASN A 385 53.38 21.22 14.03
N LEU A 386 52.82 22.38 13.71
CA LEU A 386 51.44 22.45 13.23
C LEU A 386 51.33 21.49 12.04
N ARG A 387 50.45 20.49 12.11
CA ARG A 387 50.17 19.61 10.98
C ARG A 387 48.72 19.84 10.58
N TYR A 388 48.54 20.34 9.36
CA TYR A 388 47.24 20.48 8.73
C TYR A 388 47.25 19.71 7.43
N GLU A 389 46.48 18.63 7.37
CA GLU A 389 46.28 17.83 6.17
C GLU A 389 44.83 17.98 5.72
N ALA A 390 44.60 18.25 4.44
CA ALA A 390 43.26 18.32 3.88
C ALA A 390 43.19 17.63 2.53
N GLN A 391 42.08 16.95 2.29
CA GLN A 391 41.89 16.09 1.13
C GLN A 391 40.44 16.16 0.66
N VAL A 392 40.22 16.50 -0.62
CA VAL A 392 38.91 16.29 -1.25
C VAL A 392 38.65 14.80 -1.32
N LYS A 393 37.67 14.32 -0.54
CA LYS A 393 37.31 12.91 -0.47
C LYS A 393 36.33 12.54 -1.56
N THR A 394 35.27 13.32 -1.69
CA THR A 394 34.18 13.04 -2.63
C THR A 394 33.64 14.33 -3.21
N VAL A 395 33.22 14.22 -4.47
CA VAL A 395 32.43 15.24 -5.16
C VAL A 395 31.18 14.54 -5.68
N THR A 396 30.02 14.99 -5.22
CA THR A 396 28.75 14.31 -5.49
C THR A 396 27.84 15.24 -6.27
N PHE A 397 27.29 14.76 -7.37
CA PHE A 397 26.20 15.44 -8.07
C PHE A 397 24.87 14.82 -7.64
N SER A 398 23.99 15.60 -7.04
CA SER A 398 22.70 15.14 -6.49
C SER A 398 21.61 16.14 -6.81
N ALA A 399 20.37 15.68 -6.94
CA ALA A 399 19.21 16.57 -7.03
C ALA A 399 18.72 17.04 -5.65
N TYR A 400 19.11 16.34 -4.57
CA TYR A 400 18.75 16.68 -3.18
C TYR A 400 20.00 17.00 -2.36
N ASP A 401 19.93 18.07 -1.58
CA ASP A 401 20.88 18.39 -0.52
C ASP A 401 20.15 18.33 0.83
N PRO A 402 20.66 17.61 1.84
CA PRO A 402 19.96 17.49 3.11
C PRO A 402 19.71 18.80 3.87
N ASN A 403 20.53 19.82 3.63
CA ASN A 403 20.42 21.12 4.28
C ASN A 403 19.65 22.15 3.43
N GLN A 404 19.55 21.94 2.13
CA GLN A 404 18.95 22.90 1.19
C GLN A 404 17.70 22.36 0.47
N GLY A 405 17.40 21.07 0.63
CA GLY A 405 16.28 20.40 -0.02
C GLY A 405 16.54 20.10 -1.50
N TRP A 406 15.46 20.11 -2.28
CA TRP A 406 15.49 19.84 -3.71
C TRP A 406 16.11 21.01 -4.50
N ALA A 407 16.95 20.69 -5.47
CA ALA A 407 17.41 21.66 -6.45
C ALA A 407 16.22 22.16 -7.31
N PRO A 408 16.20 23.44 -7.72
CA PRO A 408 15.22 23.94 -8.68
C PRO A 408 15.32 23.21 -10.05
N PRO A 409 14.25 23.25 -10.87
CA PRO A 409 14.28 22.62 -12.20
C PRO A 409 15.42 23.17 -13.08
N GLY A 410 16.08 22.28 -13.82
CA GLY A 410 17.25 22.61 -14.64
C GLY A 410 18.55 22.79 -13.84
N GLN A 411 18.54 22.49 -12.54
CA GLN A 411 19.70 22.61 -11.66
C GLN A 411 19.90 21.34 -10.84
N ARG A 412 21.10 21.20 -10.28
CA ARG A 412 21.45 20.13 -9.35
C ARG A 412 22.46 20.63 -8.32
N TRP A 413 22.48 19.96 -7.17
CA TRP A 413 23.47 20.16 -6.14
C TRP A 413 24.79 19.46 -6.48
N VAL A 414 25.89 20.16 -6.21
CA VAL A 414 27.24 19.63 -6.13
C VAL A 414 27.64 19.70 -4.67
N GLN A 415 27.93 18.55 -4.07
CA GLN A 415 28.48 18.48 -2.72
C GLN A 415 29.96 18.11 -2.79
N VAL A 416 30.81 18.94 -2.20
CA VAL A 416 32.24 18.69 -2.09
C VAL A 416 32.54 18.39 -0.63
N ILE A 417 33.06 17.20 -0.35
CA ILE A 417 33.45 16.78 0.99
C ILE A 417 34.97 16.79 1.09
N VAL A 418 35.49 17.58 2.01
CA VAL A 418 36.90 17.68 2.32
C VAL A 418 37.13 17.10 3.70
N LYS A 419 37.95 16.05 3.79
CA LYS A 419 38.49 15.60 5.07
C LYS A 419 39.58 16.57 5.49
N GLN A 420 39.59 16.92 6.77
CA GLN A 420 40.67 17.66 7.39
C GLN A 420 41.22 16.85 8.57
N ASP A 421 42.53 16.94 8.78
CA ASP A 421 43.21 16.37 9.94
C ASP A 421 44.13 17.46 10.52
N PHE A 422 44.00 17.68 11.83
CA PHE A 422 44.70 18.73 12.56
C PHE A 422 45.41 18.12 13.76
N ALA A 423 46.70 18.44 13.91
CA ALA A 423 47.40 18.28 15.19
C ALA A 423 47.55 19.66 15.84
N GLU A 424 47.09 19.78 17.10
CA GLU A 424 47.35 20.94 17.98
C GLU A 424 46.75 22.29 17.50
N VAL A 425 45.56 22.26 16.87
CA VAL A 425 44.84 23.48 16.42
C VAL A 425 43.56 23.68 17.23
N ASP A 426 43.48 24.80 17.96
CA ASP A 426 42.31 25.13 18.79
C ASP A 426 41.12 25.68 17.97
N ASN A 427 41.38 26.40 16.86
CA ASN A 427 40.34 26.99 16.01
C ASN A 427 40.80 27.14 14.54
N TYR A 428 39.87 27.11 13.60
CA TYR A 428 40.19 27.35 12.19
C TYR A 428 39.01 28.01 11.46
N SER A 429 39.31 28.74 10.38
CA SER A 429 38.29 29.23 9.45
C SER A 429 38.58 28.84 8.02
N THR A 430 37.53 28.55 7.27
CA THR A 430 37.59 28.21 5.86
C THR A 430 36.77 29.22 5.07
N ASP A 431 37.46 30.26 4.62
CA ASP A 431 36.78 31.46 4.16
C ASP A 431 36.54 31.45 2.64
N ASN A 432 37.36 30.74 1.87
CA ASN A 432 37.31 30.80 0.41
C ASN A 432 37.08 29.44 -0.22
N TRP A 433 35.82 29.18 -0.58
CA TRP A 433 35.39 28.00 -1.32
C TRP A 433 34.78 28.48 -2.63
N VAL A 434 35.42 28.13 -3.76
CA VAL A 434 34.96 28.51 -5.09
C VAL A 434 35.08 27.31 -6.00
N ILE A 435 33.98 26.97 -6.68
CA ILE A 435 34.02 26.06 -7.82
C ILE A 435 33.78 26.84 -9.11
N THR A 436 34.32 26.33 -10.21
CA THR A 436 34.03 26.77 -11.56
C THR A 436 33.40 25.62 -12.33
N ALA A 437 32.21 25.85 -12.89
CA ALA A 437 31.49 24.91 -13.73
C ALA A 437 31.01 25.65 -14.99
N ASP A 438 31.20 25.07 -16.17
CA ASP A 438 30.85 25.71 -17.46
C ASP A 438 31.36 27.17 -17.54
N GLU A 439 32.63 27.38 -17.17
CA GLU A 439 33.32 28.68 -17.14
C GLU A 439 32.75 29.73 -16.16
N LYS A 440 31.73 29.38 -15.37
CA LYS A 440 31.14 30.25 -14.35
C LYS A 440 31.61 29.87 -12.95
N LYS A 441 31.89 30.88 -12.13
CA LYS A 441 32.24 30.70 -10.71
C LYS A 441 30.98 30.60 -9.86
N TYR A 442 30.97 29.66 -8.93
CA TYR A 442 29.90 29.44 -7.97
C TYR A 442 30.46 29.54 -6.55
N THR A 443 29.73 30.23 -5.69
CA THR A 443 29.94 30.25 -4.24
C THR A 443 29.02 29.21 -3.60
N PRO A 444 29.43 28.58 -2.49
CA PRO A 444 28.60 27.58 -1.84
C PRO A 444 27.33 28.21 -1.27
N ALA A 445 26.19 27.57 -1.50
CA ALA A 445 24.91 27.91 -0.90
C ALA A 445 24.87 27.52 0.59
N HIS A 446 25.57 26.44 0.94
CA HIS A 446 25.70 25.96 2.30
C HIS A 446 27.14 25.52 2.58
N LYS A 447 27.62 25.82 3.78
CA LYS A 447 28.88 25.32 4.34
C LYS A 447 28.60 24.74 5.71
N SER A 448 28.88 23.44 5.90
CA SER A 448 28.90 22.87 7.25
C SER A 448 30.34 22.77 7.75
N LYS A 449 30.55 23.14 9.01
CA LYS A 449 31.83 22.99 9.71
C LYS A 449 31.68 21.85 10.70
N ASN A 450 32.17 20.67 10.35
CA ASN A 450 32.49 19.63 11.32
C ASN A 450 34.02 19.55 11.46
N MET A 451 34.53 19.19 12.65
CA MET A 451 35.97 19.14 12.93
C MET A 451 36.72 18.20 11.97
N ASP A 452 36.07 17.11 11.56
CA ASP A 452 36.68 16.06 10.75
C ASP A 452 36.37 16.19 9.25
N ALA A 453 35.36 16.97 8.89
CA ALA A 453 34.92 17.13 7.51
C ALA A 453 34.25 18.49 7.24
N LEU A 454 34.62 19.08 6.11
CA LEU A 454 33.93 20.23 5.55
C LEU A 454 33.07 19.78 4.36
N VAL A 455 31.81 20.19 4.39
CA VAL A 455 30.89 19.99 3.28
C VAL A 455 30.50 21.35 2.70
N ALA A 456 30.71 21.51 1.41
CA ALA A 456 30.26 22.68 0.66
C ALA A 456 29.30 22.25 -0.44
N SER A 457 28.12 22.87 -0.46
CA SER A 457 27.07 22.58 -1.44
C SER A 457 26.91 23.74 -2.42
N TYR A 458 26.88 23.44 -3.71
CA TYR A 458 26.76 24.41 -4.79
C TYR A 458 25.62 24.04 -5.71
N LEU A 459 24.92 25.05 -6.22
CA LEU A 459 23.85 24.86 -7.17
C LEU A 459 24.37 25.16 -8.58
N VAL A 460 24.35 24.17 -9.46
CA VAL A 460 24.87 24.25 -10.83
C VAL A 460 23.82 23.79 -11.83
N PRO A 461 23.93 24.14 -13.13
CA PRO A 461 23.06 23.59 -14.17
C PRO A 461 23.07 22.05 -14.17
N ASP A 462 21.93 21.42 -14.38
CA ASP A 462 21.82 19.95 -14.45
C ASP A 462 22.63 19.33 -15.61
N THR A 463 22.89 20.11 -16.66
CA THR A 463 23.75 19.79 -17.80
C THR A 463 25.25 19.82 -17.50
N THR A 464 25.66 20.32 -16.32
CA THR A 464 27.08 20.41 -15.95
C THR A 464 27.72 19.03 -16.09
N LYS A 465 28.87 18.92 -16.77
CA LYS A 465 29.59 17.62 -16.88
C LYS A 465 30.90 17.62 -16.14
N ALA A 466 31.48 18.78 -15.87
CA ALA A 466 32.70 18.87 -15.11
C ALA A 466 32.70 20.12 -14.24
N ILE A 467 33.39 20.04 -13.11
CA ILE A 467 33.67 21.18 -12.25
C ILE A 467 35.16 21.18 -11.94
N THR A 468 35.75 22.36 -11.90
CA THR A 468 37.04 22.59 -11.24
C THR A 468 36.76 23.36 -9.95
N GLY A 469 37.59 23.22 -8.94
CA GLY A 469 37.39 23.95 -7.71
C GLY A 469 38.68 24.21 -6.99
N SER A 470 38.64 25.24 -6.16
CA SER A 470 39.73 25.57 -5.25
C SER A 470 39.13 25.93 -3.90
N PHE A 471 39.78 25.51 -2.83
CA PHE A 471 39.48 26.06 -1.51
C PHE A 471 40.76 26.39 -0.75
N ALA A 472 40.71 27.47 0.01
CA ALA A 472 41.81 27.90 0.88
C ALA A 472 41.33 27.96 2.33
N THR A 473 42.21 27.51 3.23
CA THR A 473 41.95 27.44 4.68
C THR A 473 42.88 28.40 5.40
N VAL A 474 42.34 29.16 6.35
CA VAL A 474 43.10 29.99 7.28
C VAL A 474 43.04 29.35 8.66
N LEU A 475 44.19 28.87 9.14
CA LEU A 475 44.32 28.24 10.45
C LEU A 475 44.60 29.32 11.48
N ASN A 476 43.75 29.44 12.49
CA ASN A 476 43.90 30.42 13.56
C ASN A 476 44.35 29.69 14.83
N TYR A 477 45.64 29.70 15.14
CA TYR A 477 46.14 29.00 16.30
C TYR A 477 46.20 29.95 17.52
N MET A 478 46.00 29.38 18.70
CA MET A 478 46.35 29.99 19.97
C MET A 478 47.31 29.03 20.68
N SER A 479 48.43 29.54 21.17
CA SER A 479 49.37 28.71 21.92
C SER A 479 49.87 29.45 23.15
N TRP A 480 49.96 28.75 24.28
CA TRP A 480 50.58 29.31 25.47
C TRP A 480 52.08 29.51 25.23
N ASN A 481 52.55 30.73 25.45
CA ASN A 481 53.97 31.08 25.47
C ASN A 481 54.41 31.21 26.93
N ALA A 482 55.27 30.30 27.37
CA ALA A 482 55.76 30.25 28.74
C ALA A 482 56.64 31.45 29.10
N ASP A 483 57.41 31.97 28.14
CA ASP A 483 58.32 33.10 28.35
C ASP A 483 57.55 34.42 28.48
N LEU A 484 56.48 34.57 27.70
CA LEU A 484 55.58 35.73 27.77
C LEU A 484 54.51 35.58 28.86
N LYS A 485 54.37 34.39 29.46
CA LYS A 485 53.26 34.00 30.35
C LYS A 485 51.89 34.43 29.78
N ALA A 486 51.71 34.27 28.48
CA ALA A 486 50.54 34.73 27.75
C ALA A 486 50.23 33.81 26.56
N ASN A 487 48.97 33.83 26.10
CA ASN A 487 48.57 33.20 24.86
C ASN A 487 49.05 34.05 23.67
N VAL A 488 49.76 33.42 22.74
CA VAL A 488 50.10 34.01 21.43
C VAL A 488 49.13 33.44 20.40
N ALA A 489 48.41 34.33 19.73
CA ALA A 489 47.53 33.99 18.63
C ALA A 489 48.16 34.37 17.30
N GLY A 490 47.90 33.59 16.25
CA GLY A 490 48.35 33.87 14.90
C GLY A 490 47.47 33.20 13.86
N SER A 491 47.64 33.60 12.61
CA SER A 491 46.94 33.02 11.47
C SER A 491 47.92 32.59 10.40
N VAL A 492 47.75 31.39 9.85
CA VAL A 492 48.48 30.94 8.65
C VAL A 492 47.51 30.56 7.55
N SER A 493 47.77 31.02 6.33
CA SER A 493 47.03 30.60 5.14
C SER A 493 47.66 29.33 4.57
N ALA A 494 46.91 28.24 4.53
CA ALA A 494 47.29 27.06 3.77
C ALA A 494 47.19 27.36 2.26
N PRO A 495 48.04 26.76 1.41
CA PRO A 495 47.89 26.78 -0.03
C PRO A 495 46.49 26.36 -0.45
N ALA A 496 46.01 26.94 -1.54
CA ALA A 496 44.75 26.52 -2.12
C ALA A 496 44.83 25.06 -2.58
N ILE A 497 43.83 24.26 -2.22
CA ILE A 497 43.67 22.90 -2.72
C ILE A 497 42.81 22.98 -3.96
N GLU A 498 43.38 22.59 -5.10
CA GLU A 498 42.69 22.53 -6.38
C GLU A 498 42.18 21.12 -6.67
N PHE A 499 41.02 21.02 -7.31
CA PHE A 499 40.45 19.74 -7.74
C PHE A 499 39.70 19.89 -9.07
N THR A 500 39.60 18.80 -9.83
CA THR A 500 38.78 18.71 -11.05
C THR A 500 37.96 17.45 -10.98
N ALA A 501 36.65 17.57 -11.18
CA ALA A 501 35.66 16.51 -11.09
C ALA A 501 34.83 16.43 -12.37
N THR A 502 34.69 15.24 -12.95
CA THR A 502 33.91 15.01 -14.18
C THR A 502 32.84 13.97 -13.93
N ALA A 503 31.63 14.24 -14.40
CA ALA A 503 30.52 13.31 -14.48
C ALA A 503 30.73 12.35 -15.68
N GLY A 504 31.02 11.07 -15.43
CA GLY A 504 30.96 9.96 -16.38
C GLY A 504 29.79 9.01 -16.12
#